data_AF-A0AAE0FLP3-F1
#
_entry.id   AF-A0AAE0FLP3-F1
#
_cell.length_a   1.000
_cell.length_b   1.000
_cell.length_c   1.000
_cell.angle_alpha   90.00
_cell.angle_beta   90.00
_cell.angle_gamma   90.00
#
_symmetry.space_group_name_H-M   'P 1'
#
loop_
_entity.id
_entity.type
_entity.pdbx_description
1 polymer ?
#
loop_
_entity_poly.entity_id
_entity_poly.type
_entity_poly.pdbx_seq_one_letter_code
_entity_poly.pdbx_strand_id
1 'polypeptide(L)'
;MALGARCRGNLSSTLIMFHSSIGGVGENSISQHSKRKCVRLSLTRNKRPLRTTRRNVKSVAEASESESYKWPPRTFNAKKGEKFVFQYGEGLRIEEVPEGTRIIYPGVRKDETRDVTEWRRMIKHAINNPVGDQEPLREKLKKLKATKSNPKILFAFDDVSLPLPPMQSPDIRAVIMEVCEEMCMEEGIKPSSLEFVCSIALHRFIRPDEFRHVCGKKLYSKYFPTGRMRNYNAVDEYDSVHFGYTRHGEDVMVCKSMAESDLMIYVNVNYVAMDGGYKSYATGMVHYKSLRHNHDVNTLRNTRSLYDPKNSRMHKSFERIGKMIQQRCDIFHIETVLDDNLFPFYLSWIQLPLPMMDVVKRLLAWVTVLSLKIVPLVVRKWIFWSPITWGPFGLKQVMAGETVAVHERTLEANYKYKVVDVQGQCDILIVAPSCIGPYTKDTYMNPLLVNTYALGYYYNMYVDGTPLLRPGGVMIVVSEMHYEWSSPQHDNYRQLFEEVIAPHGGLDEFEEYQEKFATSEQLNDNYRQGLSPAGVHGFYMYTWAAHGMDMISKVYAAGADRFTWAKDSKMGGI
;
A
#
# COMPACT_ATOMS: atom_id res chain seq x y z
N MET A 1 16.62 -54.88 29.00
CA MET A 1 15.76 -54.77 30.19
C MET A 1 15.96 -53.39 30.81
N ALA A 2 14.84 -52.75 31.17
CA ALA A 2 14.67 -51.50 31.95
C ALA A 2 15.33 -50.20 31.43
N LEU A 3 14.63 -49.18 30.90
CA LEU A 3 13.59 -48.25 31.43
C LEU A 3 14.09 -47.09 32.32
N GLY A 4 13.72 -45.86 31.90
CA GLY A 4 13.62 -44.64 32.71
C GLY A 4 14.74 -43.62 32.47
N ALA A 5 14.54 -42.33 32.17
CA ALA A 5 13.36 -41.49 32.16
C ALA A 5 13.55 -40.30 31.20
N ARG A 6 12.47 -39.89 30.51
CA ARG A 6 12.38 -38.69 29.67
C ARG A 6 12.24 -37.44 30.54
N CYS A 7 13.17 -36.50 30.43
CA CYS A 7 12.94 -35.11 30.85
C CYS A 7 12.21 -34.35 29.74
N ARG A 8 11.07 -33.74 30.11
CA ARG A 8 10.33 -32.78 29.28
C ARG A 8 11.11 -31.46 29.26
N GLY A 9 11.60 -31.05 28.10
CA GLY A 9 12.18 -29.72 27.90
C GLY A 9 11.14 -28.77 27.32
N ASN A 10 10.83 -27.70 28.05
CA ASN A 10 10.09 -26.54 27.53
C ASN A 10 10.93 -25.88 26.43
N LEU A 11 10.35 -25.69 25.23
CA LEU A 11 10.93 -24.87 24.17
C LEU A 11 10.86 -23.39 24.57
N SER A 12 12.02 -22.84 24.92
CA SER A 12 12.23 -21.41 25.21
C SER A 12 11.96 -20.56 23.96
N SER A 13 10.95 -19.69 24.02
CA SER A 13 10.73 -18.61 23.06
C SER A 13 11.97 -17.73 23.07
N THR A 14 12.60 -17.55 21.92
CA THR A 14 13.85 -16.82 21.81
C THR A 14 13.57 -15.47 21.14
N LEU A 15 13.88 -14.39 21.87
CA LEU A 15 13.60 -13.00 21.51
C LEU A 15 14.84 -12.40 20.83
N ILE A 16 14.77 -11.91 19.60
CA ILE A 16 15.89 -11.20 18.93
C ILE A 16 15.72 -9.69 19.15
N MET A 17 16.75 -9.01 19.66
CA MET A 17 16.79 -7.54 19.81
C MET A 17 17.59 -6.93 18.67
N PHE A 18 16.96 -6.01 17.92
CA PHE A 18 17.69 -5.04 17.11
C PHE A 18 17.89 -3.76 17.94
N HIS A 19 19.12 -3.26 18.05
CA HIS A 19 19.41 -1.98 18.70
C HIS A 19 19.14 -0.83 17.72
N SER A 20 18.37 0.18 18.14
CA SER A 20 18.40 1.51 17.52
C SER A 20 19.44 2.36 18.25
N SER A 21 20.41 2.89 17.51
CA SER A 21 21.41 3.83 18.00
C SER A 21 20.77 5.22 18.14
N ILE A 22 20.42 5.63 19.36
CA ILE A 22 20.02 7.02 19.63
C ILE A 22 21.31 7.84 19.87
N GLY A 23 21.65 8.69 18.91
CA GLY A 23 22.63 9.76 19.09
C GLY A 23 22.02 10.90 19.92
N GLY A 24 22.60 11.17 21.08
CA GLY A 24 22.20 12.29 21.94
C GLY A 24 22.63 13.63 21.36
N VAL A 25 21.73 14.63 21.39
CA VAL A 25 22.06 16.03 21.12
C VAL A 25 21.53 16.89 22.25
N GLY A 26 22.39 17.79 22.71
CA GLY A 26 22.33 18.50 23.97
C GLY A 26 21.25 19.58 24.06
N GLU A 27 20.91 19.85 25.32
CA GLU A 27 20.10 20.98 25.76
C GLU A 27 20.68 22.30 25.25
N ASN A 28 19.83 23.17 24.71
CA ASN A 28 20.07 24.61 24.77
C ASN A 28 18.74 25.36 24.93
N SER A 29 18.66 26.06 26.05
CA SER A 29 17.67 27.06 26.42
C SER A 29 17.61 28.21 25.43
N ILE A 30 16.42 28.76 25.16
CA ILE A 30 16.20 30.21 24.97
C ILE A 30 14.75 30.53 25.37
N SER A 31 14.63 31.60 26.15
CA SER A 31 13.41 32.13 26.74
C SER A 31 12.80 33.28 25.93
N GLN A 32 11.52 33.56 26.25
CA GLN A 32 10.84 34.86 26.32
C GLN A 32 10.02 35.40 25.12
N HIS A 33 8.70 35.44 25.42
CA HIS A 33 7.77 36.58 25.36
C HIS A 33 7.31 37.16 24.01
N SER A 34 6.00 37.04 23.78
CA SER A 34 5.16 38.18 23.39
C SER A 34 3.67 37.86 23.64
N LYS A 35 3.10 38.50 24.67
CA LYS A 35 1.65 38.57 24.94
C LYS A 35 1.01 39.59 23.98
N ARG A 36 -0.03 39.22 23.25
CA ARG A 36 -0.97 40.19 22.66
C ARG A 36 -2.36 40.01 23.23
N LYS A 37 -2.83 41.05 23.93
CA LYS A 37 -4.18 41.26 24.45
C LYS A 37 -5.16 41.35 23.27
N CYS A 38 -6.28 40.64 23.34
CA CYS A 38 -7.44 40.91 22.50
C CYS A 38 -8.60 41.38 23.39
N VAL A 39 -9.17 42.53 23.01
CA VAL A 39 -10.20 43.28 23.72
C VAL A 39 -11.57 42.61 23.53
N ARG A 40 -12.30 42.46 24.62
CA ARG A 40 -13.62 41.82 24.69
C ARG A 40 -14.70 42.90 24.48
N LEU A 41 -15.40 42.87 23.35
CA LEU A 41 -16.61 43.66 23.13
C LEU A 41 -17.83 42.78 23.42
N SER A 42 -18.61 43.18 24.43
CA SER A 42 -19.88 42.55 24.80
C SER A 42 -21.00 43.07 23.92
N LEU A 43 -21.70 42.16 23.24
CA LEU A 43 -23.03 42.43 22.68
C LEU A 43 -24.00 41.38 23.23
N THR A 44 -24.83 41.83 24.17
CA THR A 44 -25.98 41.11 24.71
C THR A 44 -27.08 41.03 23.66
N ARG A 45 -27.54 39.83 23.30
CA ARG A 45 -28.88 39.64 22.73
C ARG A 45 -29.47 38.29 23.16
N ASN A 46 -30.52 38.38 23.97
CA ASN A 46 -31.42 37.31 24.36
C ASN A 46 -31.98 36.59 23.12
N LYS A 47 -31.68 35.28 22.97
CA LYS A 47 -32.56 34.31 22.30
C LYS A 47 -32.52 33.01 23.09
N ARG A 48 -33.70 32.59 23.58
CA ARG A 48 -33.93 31.31 24.25
C ARG A 48 -33.50 30.15 23.33
N PRO A 49 -32.80 29.12 23.82
CA PRO A 49 -32.47 27.97 22.99
C PRO A 49 -33.71 27.08 22.80
N LEU A 50 -34.10 26.87 21.56
CA LEU A 50 -34.93 25.73 21.16
C LEU A 50 -34.13 24.46 21.48
N ARG A 51 -34.64 23.68 22.42
CA ARG A 51 -34.08 22.41 22.87
C ARG A 51 -34.34 21.35 21.79
N THR A 52 -33.55 21.35 20.71
CA THR A 52 -33.55 20.26 19.74
C THR A 52 -32.74 19.08 20.30
N THR A 53 -33.35 17.91 20.22
CA THR A 53 -32.92 16.62 20.79
C THR A 53 -31.65 16.09 20.13
N ARG A 54 -30.48 16.58 20.56
CA ARG A 54 -29.14 16.05 20.18
C ARG A 54 -28.94 14.55 20.49
N ARG A 55 -29.79 13.93 21.32
CA ARG A 55 -29.72 12.49 21.64
C ARG A 55 -30.27 11.58 20.54
N ASN A 56 -31.23 12.01 19.73
CA ASN A 56 -31.83 11.16 18.70
C ASN A 56 -31.04 11.11 17.38
N VAL A 57 -30.23 12.14 17.07
CA VAL A 57 -29.43 12.15 15.82
C VAL A 57 -28.21 11.23 15.93
N LYS A 58 -27.58 11.15 17.12
CA LYS A 58 -26.47 10.20 17.36
C LYS A 58 -26.95 8.74 17.35
N SER A 59 -28.06 8.43 18.02
CA SER A 59 -28.56 7.05 18.08
C SER A 59 -29.04 6.53 16.72
N VAL A 60 -29.58 7.39 15.86
CA VAL A 60 -29.99 7.01 14.49
C VAL A 60 -28.77 6.87 13.56
N ALA A 61 -27.75 7.73 13.71
CA ALA A 61 -26.50 7.61 12.96
C ALA A 61 -25.71 6.34 13.34
N GLU A 62 -25.55 6.07 14.64
CA GLU A 62 -24.89 4.87 15.18
C GLU A 62 -25.66 3.58 14.81
N ALA A 63 -27.00 3.61 14.80
CA ALA A 63 -27.82 2.50 14.30
C ALA A 63 -27.62 2.28 12.79
N SER A 64 -27.61 3.35 11.98
CA SER A 64 -27.40 3.28 10.52
C SER A 64 -26.00 2.82 10.13
N GLU A 65 -24.97 3.13 10.92
CA GLU A 65 -23.61 2.60 10.70
C GLU A 65 -23.52 1.12 11.05
N SER A 66 -24.17 0.68 12.13
CA SER A 66 -24.21 -0.74 12.50
C SER A 66 -24.83 -1.62 11.42
N GLU A 67 -25.80 -1.08 10.66
CA GLU A 67 -26.43 -1.77 9.52
C GLU A 67 -25.50 -1.94 8.31
N SER A 68 -24.36 -1.24 8.26
CA SER A 68 -23.39 -1.35 7.15
C SER A 68 -22.36 -2.47 7.33
N TYR A 69 -22.32 -3.11 8.51
CA TYR A 69 -21.36 -4.17 8.83
C TYR A 69 -21.99 -5.56 8.79
N LYS A 70 -21.22 -6.55 8.32
CA LYS A 70 -21.47 -7.98 8.62
C LYS A 70 -21.00 -8.28 10.03
N TRP A 71 -19.83 -7.76 10.38
CA TRP A 71 -19.20 -7.87 11.69
C TRP A 71 -18.72 -6.48 12.12
N PRO A 72 -19.31 -5.84 13.13
CA PRO A 72 -18.95 -4.47 13.49
C PRO A 72 -17.54 -4.42 14.10
N PRO A 73 -16.83 -3.27 13.99
CA PRO A 73 -15.55 -3.06 14.67
C PRO A 73 -15.72 -3.22 16.18
N ARG A 74 -14.71 -3.81 16.83
CA ARG A 74 -14.71 -4.03 18.28
C ARG A 74 -13.32 -3.86 18.85
N THR A 75 -13.25 -3.24 20.02
CA THR A 75 -12.06 -3.29 20.86
C THR A 75 -12.43 -3.99 22.16
N PHE A 76 -11.67 -5.04 22.53
CA PHE A 76 -11.93 -5.82 23.73
C PHE A 76 -10.62 -6.35 24.32
N ASN A 77 -10.64 -6.76 25.58
CA ASN A 77 -9.46 -7.32 26.24
C ASN A 77 -9.49 -8.85 26.19
N ALA A 78 -8.35 -9.44 25.87
CA ALA A 78 -8.17 -10.89 25.82
C ALA A 78 -8.38 -11.50 27.21
N LYS A 79 -9.11 -12.63 27.24
CA LYS A 79 -9.29 -13.43 28.47
C LYS A 79 -8.12 -14.39 28.67
N LYS A 80 -7.94 -14.86 29.91
CA LYS A 80 -6.97 -15.93 30.20
C LYS A 80 -7.19 -17.16 29.31
N GLY A 81 -6.13 -17.62 28.64
CA GLY A 81 -6.16 -18.79 27.75
C GLY A 81 -6.85 -18.54 26.41
N GLU A 82 -7.24 -17.30 26.10
CA GLU A 82 -7.87 -16.97 24.82
C GLU A 82 -6.83 -16.95 23.70
N LYS A 83 -7.17 -17.59 22.57
CA LYS A 83 -6.27 -17.79 21.43
C LYS A 83 -6.70 -16.95 20.25
N PHE A 84 -5.73 -16.54 19.44
CA PHE A 84 -5.92 -15.73 18.24
C PHE A 84 -5.15 -16.32 17.06
N VAL A 85 -5.66 -16.11 15.85
CA VAL A 85 -4.97 -16.50 14.61
C VAL A 85 -4.04 -15.35 14.22
N PHE A 86 -2.78 -15.67 13.99
CA PHE A 86 -1.76 -14.74 13.47
C PHE A 86 -1.30 -15.20 12.09
N GLN A 87 -1.17 -14.25 11.16
CA GLN A 87 -0.37 -14.46 9.96
C GLN A 87 1.08 -14.72 10.38
N TYR A 88 1.74 -15.66 9.70
CA TYR A 88 3.07 -16.11 10.11
C TYR A 88 3.86 -16.56 8.89
N GLY A 89 4.39 -15.59 8.15
CA GLY A 89 4.99 -15.82 6.82
C GLY A 89 3.96 -16.41 5.86
N GLU A 90 4.36 -17.37 5.05
CA GLU A 90 3.49 -18.20 4.21
C GLU A 90 2.77 -19.26 5.06
N GLY A 91 2.18 -18.85 6.17
CA GLY A 91 1.61 -19.72 7.17
C GLY A 91 0.69 -18.99 8.15
N LEU A 92 0.07 -19.76 9.04
CA LEU A 92 -0.77 -19.25 10.12
C LEU A 92 -0.34 -19.89 11.44
N ARG A 93 -0.49 -19.15 12.54
CA ARG A 93 -0.35 -19.68 13.90
C ARG A 93 -1.59 -19.38 14.74
N ILE A 94 -1.85 -20.25 15.71
CA ILE A 94 -2.86 -20.02 16.75
C ILE A 94 -2.12 -19.95 18.07
N GLU A 95 -2.08 -18.76 18.67
CA GLU A 95 -1.32 -18.50 19.89
C GLU A 95 -2.18 -17.76 20.93
N GLU A 96 -1.81 -17.90 22.19
CA GLU A 96 -2.37 -17.12 23.29
C GLU A 96 -1.64 -15.78 23.40
N VAL A 97 -2.38 -14.74 23.79
CA VAL A 97 -1.80 -13.46 24.21
C VAL A 97 -2.02 -13.27 25.71
N PRO A 98 -1.21 -12.44 26.40
CA PRO A 98 -1.42 -12.17 27.82
C PRO A 98 -2.85 -11.71 28.12
N GLU A 99 -3.39 -12.17 29.25
CA GLU A 99 -4.69 -11.69 29.75
C GLU A 99 -4.68 -10.16 29.88
N GLY A 100 -5.77 -9.51 29.47
CA GLY A 100 -5.87 -8.06 29.46
C GLY A 100 -5.31 -7.39 28.20
N THR A 101 -4.66 -8.13 27.28
CA THR A 101 -4.18 -7.58 26.00
C THR A 101 -5.35 -7.01 25.21
N ARG A 102 -5.25 -5.74 24.81
CA ARG A 102 -6.27 -5.08 24.00
C ARG A 102 -6.22 -5.56 22.56
N ILE A 103 -7.31 -6.17 22.10
CA ILE A 103 -7.54 -6.62 20.74
C ILE A 103 -8.32 -5.55 19.99
N ILE A 104 -7.76 -5.06 18.87
CA ILE A 104 -8.42 -4.11 17.97
C ILE A 104 -8.88 -4.90 16.74
N TYR A 105 -10.20 -5.04 16.59
CA TYR A 105 -10.81 -5.69 15.45
C TYR A 105 -11.49 -4.64 14.56
N PRO A 106 -11.06 -4.46 13.29
CA PRO A 106 -11.58 -3.40 12.43
C PRO A 106 -13.00 -3.65 11.90
N GLY A 107 -13.54 -4.87 12.10
CA GLY A 107 -14.82 -5.25 11.52
C GLY A 107 -14.71 -5.70 10.07
N VAL A 108 -15.83 -6.16 9.53
CA VAL A 108 -16.01 -6.52 8.11
C VAL A 108 -17.33 -5.91 7.66
N ARG A 109 -17.26 -5.06 6.63
CA ARG A 109 -18.43 -4.41 6.04
C ARG A 109 -19.26 -5.38 5.20
N LYS A 110 -20.50 -4.98 4.87
CA LYS A 110 -21.29 -5.67 3.85
C LYS A 110 -20.61 -5.53 2.48
N ASP A 111 -20.72 -6.57 1.66
CA ASP A 111 -20.10 -6.60 0.34
C ASP A 111 -20.81 -5.61 -0.57
N GLU A 112 -20.03 -4.90 -1.36
CA GLU A 112 -20.54 -4.07 -2.44
C GLU A 112 -20.80 -4.92 -3.69
N THR A 113 -21.46 -4.32 -4.68
CA THR A 113 -21.82 -5.01 -5.91
C THR A 113 -20.60 -5.53 -6.66
N ARG A 114 -20.71 -6.76 -7.19
CA ARG A 114 -19.78 -7.38 -8.15
C ARG A 114 -20.38 -7.47 -9.55
N ASP A 115 -21.57 -6.92 -9.76
CA ASP A 115 -22.20 -6.92 -11.07
C ASP A 115 -21.45 -5.96 -12.00
N VAL A 116 -20.83 -6.52 -13.03
CA VAL A 116 -20.08 -5.79 -14.04
C VAL A 116 -20.98 -4.79 -14.77
N THR A 117 -22.28 -5.08 -14.93
CA THR A 117 -23.24 -4.16 -15.53
C THR A 117 -23.37 -2.90 -14.69
N GLU A 118 -23.43 -3.07 -13.37
CA GLU A 118 -23.48 -1.96 -12.43
C GLU A 118 -22.15 -1.19 -12.39
N TRP A 119 -21.01 -1.88 -12.40
CA TRP A 119 -19.70 -1.22 -12.49
C TRP A 119 -19.60 -0.34 -13.73
N ARG A 120 -20.00 -0.86 -14.91
CA ARG A 120 -20.00 -0.08 -16.16
C ARG A 120 -20.93 1.13 -16.05
N ARG A 121 -22.07 1.02 -15.38
CA ARG A 121 -22.98 2.16 -15.11
C ARG A 121 -22.30 3.21 -14.21
N MET A 122 -21.63 2.79 -13.14
CA MET A 122 -20.89 3.68 -12.23
C MET A 122 -19.75 4.40 -12.96
N ILE A 123 -18.96 3.67 -13.75
CA ILE A 123 -17.86 4.22 -14.54
C ILE A 123 -18.38 5.24 -15.56
N LYS A 124 -19.40 4.86 -16.34
CA LYS A 124 -20.04 5.77 -17.32
C LYS A 124 -20.60 7.03 -16.65
N HIS A 125 -21.16 6.90 -15.45
CA HIS A 125 -21.63 8.07 -14.70
C HIS A 125 -20.45 8.98 -14.33
N ALA A 126 -19.38 8.44 -13.74
CA ALA A 126 -18.22 9.21 -13.30
C ALA A 126 -17.54 9.95 -14.47
N ILE A 127 -17.26 9.29 -15.58
CA ILE A 127 -16.54 9.91 -16.71
C ILE A 127 -17.39 10.96 -17.47
N ASN A 128 -18.72 10.90 -17.35
CA ASN A 128 -19.64 11.90 -17.91
C ASN A 128 -19.99 13.04 -16.93
N ASN A 129 -19.70 12.87 -15.65
CA ASN A 129 -19.95 13.86 -14.59
C ASN A 129 -18.68 14.03 -13.75
N PRO A 130 -17.57 14.48 -14.37
CA PRO A 130 -16.30 14.60 -13.67
C PRO A 130 -16.37 15.63 -12.54
N VAL A 131 -15.54 15.41 -11.52
CA VAL A 131 -15.34 16.35 -10.42
C VAL A 131 -14.16 17.28 -10.67
N GLY A 132 -14.20 18.45 -10.04
CA GLY A 132 -13.22 19.53 -10.25
C GLY A 132 -13.50 20.34 -11.52
N ASP A 133 -12.55 21.19 -11.90
CA ASP A 133 -12.60 21.97 -13.14
C ASP A 133 -12.12 21.12 -14.33
N GLN A 134 -12.91 20.09 -14.66
CA GLN A 134 -12.62 19.16 -15.75
C GLN A 134 -13.89 18.93 -16.55
N GLU A 135 -13.78 18.96 -17.87
CA GLU A 135 -14.91 18.65 -18.76
C GLU A 135 -15.12 17.13 -18.91
N PRO A 136 -16.34 16.66 -19.27
CA PRO A 136 -16.60 15.24 -19.49
C PRO A 136 -15.62 14.61 -20.49
N LEU A 137 -15.22 13.36 -20.25
CA LEU A 137 -14.21 12.69 -21.08
C LEU A 137 -14.58 12.70 -22.57
N ARG A 138 -15.87 12.47 -22.88
CA ARG A 138 -16.39 12.49 -24.24
C ARG A 138 -16.15 13.82 -24.96
N GLU A 139 -16.30 14.95 -24.25
CA GLU A 139 -16.10 16.27 -24.84
C GLU A 139 -14.60 16.54 -25.10
N LYS A 140 -13.70 16.08 -24.22
CA LYS A 140 -12.25 16.10 -24.48
C LYS A 140 -11.91 15.32 -25.75
N LEU A 141 -12.46 14.11 -25.89
CA LEU A 141 -12.22 13.24 -27.04
C LEU A 141 -12.70 13.89 -28.35
N LYS A 142 -13.90 14.50 -28.36
CA LYS A 142 -14.40 15.25 -29.52
C LYS A 142 -13.51 16.43 -29.89
N LYS A 143 -13.09 17.23 -28.92
CA LYS A 143 -12.19 18.37 -29.15
C LYS A 143 -10.85 17.91 -29.71
N LEU A 144 -10.26 16.86 -29.15
CA LEU A 144 -9.03 16.27 -29.66
C LEU A 144 -9.21 15.76 -31.09
N LYS A 145 -10.30 15.06 -31.38
CA LYS A 145 -10.59 14.55 -32.73
C LYS A 145 -10.78 15.67 -33.75
N ALA A 146 -11.39 16.79 -33.34
CA ALA A 146 -11.61 17.95 -34.20
C ALA A 146 -10.32 18.74 -34.48
N THR A 147 -9.37 18.75 -33.54
CA THR A 147 -8.14 19.57 -33.61
C THR A 147 -6.91 18.78 -34.06
N LYS A 148 -6.90 17.45 -33.91
CA LYS A 148 -5.76 16.58 -34.24
C LYS A 148 -6.21 15.48 -35.20
N SER A 149 -5.48 15.31 -36.29
CA SER A 149 -5.71 14.23 -37.25
C SER A 149 -5.40 12.84 -36.67
N ASN A 150 -4.38 12.78 -35.79
CA ASN A 150 -3.97 11.57 -35.08
C ASN A 150 -3.64 11.92 -33.61
N PRO A 151 -4.65 12.10 -32.75
CA PRO A 151 -4.41 12.36 -31.33
C PRO A 151 -3.67 11.18 -30.69
N LYS A 152 -2.81 11.46 -29.71
CA LYS A 152 -2.13 10.45 -28.89
C LYS A 152 -2.81 10.38 -27.53
N ILE A 153 -3.46 9.26 -27.22
CA ILE A 153 -4.14 9.04 -25.94
C ILE A 153 -3.43 7.92 -25.19
N LEU A 154 -2.97 8.24 -23.98
CA LEU A 154 -2.30 7.31 -23.10
C LEU A 154 -3.27 6.82 -22.01
N PHE A 155 -3.40 5.51 -21.87
CA PHE A 155 -3.97 4.87 -20.70
C PHE A 155 -2.84 4.46 -19.75
N ALA A 156 -2.69 5.16 -18.64
CA ALA A 156 -1.80 4.74 -17.56
C ALA A 156 -2.60 4.00 -16.48
N PHE A 157 -2.06 2.94 -15.88
CA PHE A 157 -2.79 2.15 -14.89
C PHE A 157 -1.89 1.50 -13.85
N ASP A 158 -2.41 1.33 -12.65
CA ASP A 158 -1.68 0.70 -11.54
C ASP A 158 -1.35 -0.77 -11.84
N ASP A 159 -0.23 -1.25 -11.30
CA ASP A 159 0.30 -2.59 -11.51
C ASP A 159 -0.30 -3.66 -10.55
N VAL A 160 0.22 -4.88 -10.59
CA VAL A 160 -0.24 -6.01 -9.78
C VAL A 160 0.04 -5.90 -8.28
N SER A 161 0.68 -4.81 -7.81
CA SER A 161 0.86 -4.57 -6.38
C SER A 161 -0.46 -4.19 -5.68
N LEU A 162 -1.52 -3.89 -6.44
CA LEU A 162 -2.85 -3.52 -5.94
C LEU A 162 -3.98 -4.23 -6.72
N PRO A 163 -5.12 -4.55 -6.08
CA PRO A 163 -5.31 -4.62 -4.63
C PRO A 163 -4.66 -5.90 -4.05
N LEU A 164 -4.67 -6.00 -2.72
CA LEU A 164 -4.07 -7.13 -1.98
C LEU A 164 -5.12 -7.77 -1.04
N PRO A 165 -5.41 -9.08 -1.13
CA PRO A 165 -4.95 -10.01 -2.17
C PRO A 165 -5.40 -9.59 -3.58
N PRO A 166 -4.84 -10.20 -4.64
CA PRO A 166 -5.25 -9.89 -6.01
C PRO A 166 -6.76 -10.04 -6.20
N MET A 167 -7.35 -9.17 -7.01
CA MET A 167 -8.78 -9.19 -7.31
C MET A 167 -9.13 -10.33 -8.26
N GLN A 168 -10.26 -11.00 -8.02
CA GLN A 168 -10.83 -11.95 -8.99
C GLN A 168 -11.26 -11.25 -10.28
N SER A 169 -11.11 -11.93 -11.42
CA SER A 169 -11.57 -11.39 -12.70
C SER A 169 -13.10 -11.17 -12.75
N PRO A 170 -13.58 -10.16 -13.49
CA PRO A 170 -12.78 -9.13 -14.15
C PRO A 170 -12.14 -8.16 -13.14
N ASP A 171 -10.91 -7.75 -13.40
CA ASP A 171 -10.28 -6.67 -12.65
C ASP A 171 -10.98 -5.34 -13.00
N ILE A 172 -11.19 -4.47 -12.00
CA ILE A 172 -11.87 -3.19 -12.21
C ILE A 172 -11.12 -2.29 -13.22
N ARG A 173 -9.79 -2.36 -13.28
CA ARG A 173 -8.99 -1.61 -14.25
C ARG A 173 -9.34 -1.98 -15.68
N ALA A 174 -9.50 -3.28 -15.95
CA ALA A 174 -9.95 -3.77 -17.24
C ALA A 174 -11.29 -3.14 -17.64
N VAL A 175 -12.26 -3.15 -16.72
CA VAL A 175 -13.61 -2.61 -17.01
C VAL A 175 -13.57 -1.11 -17.27
N ILE A 176 -12.79 -0.33 -16.50
CA ILE A 176 -12.61 1.12 -16.73
C ILE A 176 -11.99 1.39 -18.09
N MET A 177 -10.86 0.73 -18.37
CA MET A 177 -10.14 0.90 -19.62
C MET A 177 -10.98 0.49 -20.82
N GLU A 178 -11.75 -0.60 -20.73
CA GLU A 178 -12.67 -1.02 -21.80
C GLU A 178 -13.77 0.01 -22.06
N VAL A 179 -14.39 0.56 -21.02
CA VAL A 179 -15.42 1.60 -21.16
C VAL A 179 -14.85 2.86 -21.81
N CYS A 180 -13.66 3.28 -21.40
CA CYS A 180 -13.02 4.47 -21.94
C CYS A 180 -12.49 4.25 -23.38
N GLU A 181 -11.97 3.05 -23.68
CA GLU A 181 -11.54 2.66 -25.03
C GLU A 181 -12.73 2.61 -25.99
N GLU A 182 -13.86 2.03 -25.57
CA GLU A 182 -15.11 2.04 -26.34
C GLU A 182 -15.56 3.47 -26.65
N MET A 183 -15.51 4.37 -25.66
CA MET A 183 -15.83 5.78 -25.87
C MET A 183 -14.86 6.44 -26.87
N CYS A 184 -13.57 6.11 -26.84
CA CYS A 184 -12.62 6.58 -27.85
C CYS A 184 -13.03 6.12 -29.26
N MET A 185 -13.41 4.85 -29.41
CA MET A 185 -13.85 4.30 -30.70
C MET A 185 -15.15 4.95 -31.19
N GLU A 186 -16.12 5.18 -30.30
CA GLU A 186 -17.39 5.86 -30.60
C GLU A 186 -17.16 7.27 -31.16
N GLU A 187 -16.18 8.00 -30.64
CA GLU A 187 -15.79 9.34 -31.12
C GLU A 187 -14.83 9.30 -32.32
N GLY A 188 -14.62 8.13 -32.94
CA GLY A 188 -13.81 7.98 -34.15
C GLY A 188 -12.30 8.09 -33.93
N ILE A 189 -11.82 7.91 -32.70
CA ILE A 189 -10.39 7.75 -32.39
C ILE A 189 -9.97 6.34 -32.82
N LYS A 190 -8.84 6.23 -33.52
CA LYS A 190 -8.36 4.95 -34.05
C LYS A 190 -7.65 4.15 -32.96
N PRO A 191 -7.64 2.81 -32.99
CA PRO A 191 -6.82 2.01 -32.07
C PRO A 191 -5.32 2.37 -32.10
N SER A 192 -4.79 2.80 -33.26
CA SER A 192 -3.41 3.27 -33.42
C SER A 192 -3.10 4.58 -32.69
N SER A 193 -4.11 5.28 -32.18
CA SER A 193 -3.99 6.49 -31.38
C SER A 193 -3.87 6.19 -29.89
N LEU A 194 -4.10 4.94 -29.47
CA LEU A 194 -4.11 4.54 -28.06
C LEU A 194 -2.81 3.81 -27.69
N GLU A 195 -2.33 4.09 -26.48
CA GLU A 195 -1.25 3.36 -25.83
C GLU A 195 -1.67 3.03 -24.39
N PHE A 196 -1.25 1.89 -23.86
CA PHE A 196 -1.51 1.41 -22.51
C PHE A 196 -0.17 1.18 -21.81
N VAL A 197 0.12 1.94 -20.77
CA VAL A 197 1.38 1.86 -20.04
C VAL A 197 1.13 1.53 -18.58
N CYS A 198 1.72 0.44 -18.11
CA CYS A 198 1.65 0.07 -16.71
C CYS A 198 2.55 0.98 -15.87
N SER A 199 1.97 1.59 -14.85
CA SER A 199 2.57 2.54 -13.91
C SER A 199 3.33 1.78 -12.81
N ILE A 200 4.49 1.23 -13.16
CA ILE A 200 5.27 0.34 -12.29
C ILE A 200 6.37 1.05 -11.50
N ALA A 201 6.81 2.23 -11.95
CA ALA A 201 8.07 2.85 -11.53
C ALA A 201 9.21 1.82 -11.39
N LEU A 202 9.65 1.54 -10.17
CA LEU A 202 10.77 0.64 -9.88
C LEU A 202 10.37 -0.79 -9.52
N HIS A 203 9.08 -1.13 -9.52
CA HIS A 203 8.61 -2.51 -9.36
C HIS A 203 9.04 -3.36 -10.55
N ARG A 204 9.12 -4.70 -10.41
CA ARG A 204 9.39 -5.55 -11.57
C ARG A 204 8.34 -5.35 -12.66
N PHE A 205 8.72 -5.54 -13.91
CA PHE A 205 7.77 -5.53 -15.01
C PHE A 205 6.67 -6.58 -14.76
N ILE A 206 5.42 -6.21 -15.05
CA ILE A 206 4.34 -7.18 -15.00
C ILE A 206 4.40 -8.11 -16.22
N ARG A 207 4.08 -9.39 -16.00
CA ARG A 207 4.17 -10.47 -16.98
C ARG A 207 2.99 -10.45 -17.95
N PRO A 208 3.08 -11.14 -19.10
CA PRO A 208 1.97 -11.23 -20.06
C PRO A 208 0.66 -11.78 -19.46
N ASP A 209 0.71 -12.75 -18.56
CA ASP A 209 -0.47 -13.27 -17.85
C ASP A 209 -1.08 -12.22 -16.90
N GLU A 210 -0.23 -11.41 -16.27
CA GLU A 210 -0.64 -10.32 -15.39
C GLU A 210 -1.27 -9.16 -16.16
N PHE A 211 -0.70 -8.76 -17.31
CA PHE A 211 -1.36 -7.83 -18.23
C PHE A 211 -2.73 -8.35 -18.67
N ARG A 212 -2.83 -9.64 -19.02
CA ARG A 212 -4.10 -10.23 -19.44
C ARG A 212 -5.15 -10.18 -18.33
N HIS A 213 -4.74 -10.35 -17.08
CA HIS A 213 -5.62 -10.26 -15.91
C HIS A 213 -6.06 -8.81 -15.63
N VAL A 214 -5.09 -7.91 -15.49
CA VAL A 214 -5.31 -6.49 -15.12
C VAL A 214 -6.03 -5.70 -16.22
N CYS A 215 -5.63 -5.90 -17.48
CA CYS A 215 -6.21 -5.18 -18.62
C CYS A 215 -7.40 -5.90 -19.25
N GLY A 216 -7.67 -7.14 -18.85
CA GLY A 216 -8.70 -7.98 -19.46
C GLY A 216 -8.31 -8.55 -20.82
N LYS A 217 -8.94 -9.67 -21.19
CA LYS A 217 -8.62 -10.41 -22.42
C LYS A 217 -8.83 -9.58 -23.69
N LYS A 218 -9.86 -8.73 -23.73
CA LYS A 218 -10.22 -7.92 -24.91
C LYS A 218 -9.12 -6.93 -25.25
N LEU A 219 -8.73 -6.07 -24.30
CA LEU A 219 -7.68 -5.07 -24.53
C LEU A 219 -6.32 -5.73 -24.72
N TYR A 220 -6.01 -6.77 -23.92
CA TYR A 220 -4.76 -7.51 -24.07
C TYR A 220 -4.58 -8.05 -25.50
N SER A 221 -5.57 -8.78 -26.01
CA SER A 221 -5.50 -9.35 -27.37
C SER A 221 -5.43 -8.28 -28.47
N LYS A 222 -5.97 -7.09 -28.22
CA LYS A 222 -6.01 -5.98 -29.20
C LYS A 222 -4.71 -5.16 -29.23
N TYR A 223 -4.12 -4.85 -28.08
CA TYR A 223 -3.04 -3.87 -27.97
C TYR A 223 -1.67 -4.48 -27.64
N PHE A 224 -1.61 -5.57 -26.86
CA PHE A 224 -0.33 -6.16 -26.44
C PHE A 224 0.53 -6.66 -27.62
N PRO A 225 -0.02 -7.41 -28.61
CA PRO A 225 0.78 -7.86 -29.76
C PRO A 225 1.30 -6.73 -30.65
N THR A 226 0.72 -5.52 -30.55
CA THR A 226 1.12 -4.36 -31.35
C THR A 226 2.24 -3.53 -30.73
N GLY A 227 2.70 -3.91 -29.52
CA GLY A 227 3.64 -3.12 -28.72
C GLY A 227 3.03 -1.89 -28.04
N ARG A 228 1.71 -1.67 -28.18
CA ARG A 228 0.98 -0.54 -27.58
C ARG A 228 0.50 -0.79 -26.16
N MET A 229 0.73 -1.97 -25.60
CA MET A 229 0.53 -2.25 -24.18
C MET A 229 1.85 -2.73 -23.60
N ARG A 230 2.44 -1.96 -22.69
CA ARG A 230 3.81 -2.19 -22.19
C ARG A 230 4.00 -1.70 -20.76
N ASN A 231 5.14 -2.07 -20.17
CA ASN A 231 5.63 -1.50 -18.92
C ASN A 231 6.36 -0.17 -19.19
N TYR A 232 6.32 0.77 -18.25
CA TYR A 232 7.22 1.91 -18.22
C TYR A 232 8.58 1.52 -17.62
N ASN A 233 9.68 1.91 -18.26
CA ASN A 233 11.02 1.72 -17.72
C ASN A 233 11.50 3.00 -16.99
N ALA A 234 11.62 2.92 -15.68
CA ALA A 234 11.94 4.07 -14.84
C ALA A 234 13.44 4.27 -14.56
N VAL A 235 14.33 3.47 -15.15
CA VAL A 235 15.79 3.63 -15.01
C VAL A 235 16.49 4.01 -16.31
N ASP A 236 15.81 3.92 -17.45
CA ASP A 236 16.36 4.28 -18.74
C ASP A 236 15.91 5.70 -19.16
N GLU A 237 16.89 6.56 -19.41
CA GLU A 237 16.65 7.95 -19.82
C GLU A 237 15.96 8.04 -21.19
N TYR A 238 16.12 7.03 -22.06
CA TYR A 238 15.46 6.96 -23.37
C TYR A 238 13.92 6.98 -23.26
N ASP A 239 13.39 6.37 -22.21
CA ASP A 239 11.95 6.29 -21.92
C ASP A 239 11.44 7.51 -21.13
N SER A 240 12.27 8.52 -20.89
CA SER A 240 11.96 9.65 -20.01
C SER A 240 12.26 11.03 -20.62
N VAL A 241 11.55 12.05 -20.17
CA VAL A 241 11.72 13.46 -20.58
C VAL A 241 11.88 14.33 -19.34
N HIS A 242 12.94 15.15 -19.31
CA HIS A 242 13.18 16.08 -18.20
C HIS A 242 12.32 17.34 -18.34
N PHE A 243 11.48 17.61 -17.35
CA PHE A 243 10.64 18.80 -17.26
C PHE A 243 11.33 19.96 -16.52
N GLY A 244 12.43 19.68 -15.81
CA GLY A 244 13.19 20.64 -15.02
C GLY A 244 13.13 20.31 -13.52
N TYR A 245 13.39 21.31 -12.70
CA TYR A 245 13.40 21.18 -11.24
C TYR A 245 12.18 21.84 -10.59
N THR A 246 11.67 21.23 -9.52
CA THR A 246 10.73 21.94 -8.64
C THR A 246 11.44 23.10 -7.93
N ARG A 247 10.67 24.01 -7.32
CA ARG A 247 11.23 25.10 -6.49
C ARG A 247 12.04 24.61 -5.28
N HIS A 248 11.98 23.32 -4.94
CA HIS A 248 12.75 22.71 -3.85
C HIS A 248 14.00 21.97 -4.36
N GLY A 249 14.32 22.09 -5.66
CA GLY A 249 15.48 21.42 -6.27
C GLY A 249 15.25 19.93 -6.56
N GLU A 250 13.99 19.48 -6.62
CA GLU A 250 13.67 18.10 -6.97
C GLU A 250 13.64 17.95 -8.49
N ASP A 251 14.38 16.99 -9.03
CA ASP A 251 14.41 16.68 -10.46
C ASP A 251 13.06 16.08 -10.90
N VAL A 252 12.50 16.55 -12.03
CA VAL A 252 11.26 16.05 -12.60
C VAL A 252 11.52 15.48 -14.00
N MET A 253 11.76 14.17 -14.08
CA MET A 253 11.86 13.37 -15.29
C MET A 253 10.69 12.42 -15.39
N VAL A 254 9.88 12.59 -16.43
CA VAL A 254 8.62 11.87 -16.59
C VAL A 254 8.67 10.85 -17.72
N CYS A 255 7.80 9.85 -17.69
CA CYS A 255 7.58 8.93 -18.80
C CYS A 255 7.34 9.69 -20.11
N LYS A 256 8.10 9.33 -21.15
CA LYS A 256 8.03 9.95 -22.48
C LYS A 256 6.64 9.85 -23.11
N SER A 257 5.97 8.71 -23.00
CA SER A 257 4.59 8.55 -23.50
C SER A 257 3.61 9.49 -22.81
N MET A 258 3.81 9.79 -21.52
CA MET A 258 2.98 10.77 -20.80
C MET A 258 3.26 12.18 -21.30
N ALA A 259 4.54 12.55 -21.42
CA ALA A 259 4.96 13.87 -21.90
C ALA A 259 4.50 14.18 -23.33
N GLU A 260 4.43 13.16 -24.19
CA GLU A 260 4.05 13.32 -25.61
C GLU A 260 2.56 13.09 -25.90
N SER A 261 1.77 12.64 -24.91
CA SER A 261 0.35 12.40 -25.10
C SER A 261 -0.44 13.71 -25.17
N ASP A 262 -1.47 13.75 -26.01
CA ASP A 262 -2.44 14.85 -26.03
C ASP A 262 -3.44 14.73 -24.87
N LEU A 263 -3.64 13.52 -24.35
CA LEU A 263 -4.45 13.21 -23.17
C LEU A 263 -3.95 11.93 -22.51
N MET A 264 -3.74 11.97 -21.19
CA MET A 264 -3.58 10.78 -20.37
C MET A 264 -4.87 10.50 -19.59
N ILE A 265 -5.37 9.27 -19.69
CA ILE A 265 -6.40 8.72 -18.81
C ILE A 265 -5.68 7.82 -17.80
N TYR A 266 -5.63 8.25 -16.54
CA TYR A 266 -5.01 7.44 -15.48
C TYR A 266 -6.08 6.61 -14.75
N VAL A 267 -5.88 5.30 -14.66
CA VAL A 267 -6.80 4.34 -14.06
C VAL A 267 -6.19 3.78 -12.77
N ASN A 268 -6.69 4.25 -11.64
CA ASN A 268 -6.24 3.86 -10.31
C ASN A 268 -7.22 2.89 -9.61
N VAL A 269 -6.65 1.95 -8.86
CA VAL A 269 -7.38 1.18 -7.84
C VAL A 269 -6.91 1.64 -6.48
N ASN A 270 -7.77 2.35 -5.76
CA ASN A 270 -7.45 2.85 -4.44
C ASN A 270 -7.74 1.77 -3.39
N TYR A 271 -6.68 1.12 -2.93
CA TYR A 271 -6.76 0.10 -1.89
C TYR A 271 -6.62 0.72 -0.49
N VAL A 272 -5.73 1.71 -0.35
CA VAL A 272 -5.48 2.46 0.89
C VAL A 272 -5.28 3.96 0.61
N ALA A 273 -5.46 4.81 1.62
CA ALA A 273 -5.33 6.27 1.51
C ALA A 273 -3.97 6.80 1.00
N MET A 274 -2.94 5.95 0.97
CA MET A 274 -1.67 6.26 0.34
C MET A 274 -1.77 6.31 -1.19
N ASP A 275 -2.66 5.52 -1.80
CA ASP A 275 -2.79 5.36 -3.26
C ASP A 275 -3.58 6.50 -3.90
N GLY A 276 -3.46 6.66 -5.22
CA GLY A 276 -4.16 7.70 -5.97
C GLY A 276 -3.50 9.08 -5.90
N GLY A 277 -4.25 10.10 -6.29
CA GLY A 277 -3.83 11.49 -6.34
C GLY A 277 -2.59 11.69 -7.20
N TYR A 278 -1.69 12.56 -6.74
CA TYR A 278 -0.42 12.78 -7.43
C TYR A 278 0.50 11.56 -7.36
N LYS A 279 0.38 10.67 -6.37
CA LYS A 279 1.24 9.48 -6.28
C LYS A 279 1.16 8.66 -7.57
N SER A 280 -0.04 8.47 -8.11
CA SER A 280 -0.32 7.78 -9.38
C SER A 280 0.75 8.02 -10.45
N TYR A 281 1.01 9.28 -10.81
CA TYR A 281 1.94 9.62 -11.89
C TYR A 281 3.19 10.39 -11.43
N ALA A 282 3.22 10.97 -10.23
CA ALA A 282 4.42 11.57 -9.64
C ALA A 282 5.32 10.53 -8.95
N THR A 283 4.87 9.28 -8.86
CA THR A 283 5.73 8.12 -8.60
C THR A 283 5.70 7.14 -9.76
N GLY A 284 4.52 6.63 -10.12
CA GLY A 284 4.40 5.49 -11.03
C GLY A 284 4.87 5.74 -12.48
N MET A 285 4.92 7.01 -12.88
CA MET A 285 5.25 7.47 -14.25
C MET A 285 6.44 8.43 -14.29
N VAL A 286 7.34 8.38 -13.30
CA VAL A 286 8.57 9.18 -13.30
C VAL A 286 9.82 8.30 -13.16
N HIS A 287 10.93 8.83 -13.65
CA HIS A 287 12.24 8.21 -13.59
C HIS A 287 12.75 8.12 -12.14
N TYR A 288 13.69 7.20 -11.87
CA TYR A 288 14.40 7.06 -10.59
C TYR A 288 14.88 8.41 -10.03
N LYS A 289 15.44 9.28 -10.89
CA LYS A 289 15.96 10.61 -10.51
C LYS A 289 14.91 11.52 -9.88
N SER A 290 13.63 11.36 -10.22
CA SER A 290 12.54 12.05 -9.54
C SER A 290 12.08 11.33 -8.30
N LEU A 291 12.01 10.00 -8.37
CA LEU A 291 11.56 9.14 -7.28
C LEU A 291 12.41 9.26 -6.01
N ARG A 292 13.74 9.46 -6.16
CA ARG A 292 14.66 9.59 -5.01
C ARG A 292 14.26 10.70 -4.04
N HIS A 293 13.65 11.79 -4.53
CA HIS A 293 13.27 12.93 -3.69
C HIS A 293 12.06 12.67 -2.80
N ASN A 294 11.23 11.66 -3.12
CA ASN A 294 10.10 11.28 -2.29
C ASN A 294 10.37 10.03 -1.44
N HIS A 295 11.46 9.30 -1.69
CA HIS A 295 11.88 8.10 -0.93
C HIS A 295 13.25 8.26 -0.25
N ASP A 296 13.78 9.48 -0.11
CA ASP A 296 14.99 9.72 0.68
C ASP A 296 14.72 9.61 2.19
N VAL A 297 15.79 9.33 2.95
CA VAL A 297 15.75 9.14 4.41
C VAL A 297 15.15 10.35 5.09
N ASN A 298 15.57 11.55 4.70
CA ASN A 298 15.10 12.79 5.31
C ASN A 298 13.57 12.97 5.14
N THR A 299 13.05 12.71 3.95
CA THR A 299 11.63 12.79 3.63
C THR A 299 10.84 11.74 4.41
N LEU A 300 11.36 10.52 4.53
CA LEU A 300 10.63 9.43 5.17
C LEU A 300 10.69 9.49 6.69
N ARG A 301 11.80 9.93 7.30
CA ARG A 301 11.86 10.27 8.75
C ARG A 301 10.84 11.35 9.12
N ASN A 302 10.60 12.31 8.23
CA ASN A 302 9.63 13.40 8.42
C ASN A 302 8.22 13.08 7.92
N THR A 303 7.98 11.87 7.42
CA THR A 303 6.64 11.42 7.04
C THR A 303 5.94 10.86 8.27
N ARG A 304 5.07 11.67 8.88
CA ARG A 304 4.33 11.27 10.09
C ARG A 304 3.52 10.00 9.86
N SER A 305 2.75 9.94 8.79
CA SER A 305 2.06 8.71 8.38
C SER A 305 2.06 8.60 6.86
N LEU A 306 2.21 7.38 6.36
CA LEU A 306 2.07 7.04 4.94
C LEU A 306 0.61 7.14 4.48
N TYR A 307 -0.32 6.98 5.42
CA TYR A 307 -1.76 6.88 5.21
C TYR A 307 -2.51 8.17 5.54
N ASP A 308 -1.79 9.22 5.93
CA ASP A 308 -2.34 10.56 6.21
C ASP A 308 -1.73 11.59 5.24
N PRO A 309 -2.25 11.70 4.01
CA PRO A 309 -1.67 12.57 2.97
C PRO A 309 -1.44 14.00 3.44
N LYS A 310 -2.37 14.57 4.24
CA LYS A 310 -2.30 15.97 4.71
C LYS A 310 -1.07 16.23 5.58
N ASN A 311 -0.68 15.25 6.40
CA ASN A 311 0.41 15.37 7.36
C ASN A 311 1.71 14.69 6.91
N SER A 312 1.74 14.14 5.70
CA SER A 312 2.88 13.40 5.16
C SER A 312 3.86 14.27 4.37
N ARG A 313 5.15 14.14 4.64
CA ARG A 313 6.21 14.85 3.90
C ARG A 313 6.42 14.23 2.52
N MET A 314 6.30 12.91 2.42
CA MET A 314 6.29 12.16 1.16
C MET A 314 5.17 12.65 0.23
N HIS A 315 3.92 12.72 0.71
CA HIS A 315 2.80 13.23 -0.10
C HIS A 315 3.01 14.69 -0.55
N LYS A 316 3.61 15.53 0.30
CA LYS A 316 3.99 16.90 -0.10
C LYS A 316 5.02 16.92 -1.23
N SER A 317 5.91 15.93 -1.35
CA SER A 317 6.81 15.81 -2.50
C SER A 317 6.03 15.38 -3.76
N PHE A 318 5.14 14.38 -3.64
CA PHE A 318 4.24 14.00 -4.73
C PHE A 318 3.46 15.18 -5.27
N GLU A 319 2.90 16.03 -4.40
CA GLU A 319 2.18 17.24 -4.82
C GLU A 319 3.05 18.21 -5.62
N ARG A 320 4.31 18.43 -5.21
CA ARG A 320 5.19 19.39 -5.89
C ARG A 320 5.56 18.91 -7.29
N ILE A 321 5.97 17.64 -7.39
CA ILE A 321 6.30 17.00 -8.66
C ILE A 321 5.04 16.91 -9.54
N GLY A 322 3.94 16.40 -8.99
CA GLY A 322 2.69 16.21 -9.69
C GLY A 322 2.06 17.51 -10.24
N LYS A 323 2.11 18.61 -9.48
CA LYS A 323 1.68 19.94 -9.97
C LYS A 323 2.50 20.41 -11.16
N MET A 324 3.81 20.16 -11.16
CA MET A 324 4.67 20.49 -12.29
C MET A 324 4.37 19.63 -13.52
N ILE A 325 3.99 18.37 -13.33
CA ILE A 325 3.54 17.47 -14.42
C ILE A 325 2.21 17.96 -15.00
N GLN A 326 1.21 18.24 -14.17
CA GLN A 326 -0.11 18.71 -14.62
C GLN A 326 -0.07 20.05 -15.38
N GLN A 327 0.94 20.89 -15.16
CA GLN A 327 1.11 22.13 -15.93
C GLN A 327 1.45 21.88 -17.41
N ARG A 328 1.90 20.67 -17.76
CA ARG A 328 2.39 20.32 -19.11
C ARG A 328 1.67 19.14 -19.74
N CYS A 329 0.97 18.33 -18.95
CA CYS A 329 0.25 17.15 -19.39
C CYS A 329 -1.25 17.30 -19.09
N ASP A 330 -2.12 17.03 -20.07
CA ASP A 330 -3.56 16.94 -19.84
C ASP A 330 -3.90 15.56 -19.26
N ILE A 331 -4.42 15.53 -18.03
CA ILE A 331 -4.65 14.30 -17.27
C ILE A 331 -6.11 14.22 -16.84
N PHE A 332 -6.78 13.14 -17.27
CA PHE A 332 -8.10 12.75 -16.80
C PHE A 332 -7.94 11.57 -15.83
N HIS A 333 -8.10 11.83 -14.53
CA HIS A 333 -7.83 10.82 -13.51
C HIS A 333 -9.11 10.08 -13.16
N ILE A 334 -9.03 8.75 -13.01
CA ILE A 334 -10.11 7.89 -12.54
C ILE A 334 -9.59 7.09 -11.34
N GLU A 335 -10.21 7.27 -10.19
CA GLU A 335 -9.93 6.52 -8.97
C GLU A 335 -11.13 5.66 -8.57
N THR A 336 -10.85 4.52 -7.94
CA THR A 336 -11.89 3.61 -7.43
C THR A 336 -11.64 3.25 -5.98
N VAL A 337 -12.71 3.07 -5.21
CA VAL A 337 -12.65 2.50 -3.86
C VAL A 337 -13.27 1.10 -3.91
N LEU A 338 -12.53 0.11 -3.43
CA LEU A 338 -13.02 -1.26 -3.27
C LEU A 338 -13.52 -1.49 -1.85
N ASP A 339 -14.44 -2.44 -1.70
CA ASP A 339 -14.86 -2.92 -0.38
C ASP A 339 -13.77 -3.77 0.31
N ASP A 340 -14.10 -4.29 1.49
CA ASP A 340 -13.19 -5.13 2.28
C ASP A 340 -13.54 -6.62 2.14
N ASN A 341 -14.11 -7.06 1.01
CA ASN A 341 -14.38 -8.47 0.74
C ASN A 341 -13.09 -9.18 0.29
N LEU A 342 -12.13 -9.27 1.21
CA LEU A 342 -10.74 -9.66 0.93
C LEU A 342 -10.60 -11.13 0.50
N PHE A 343 -11.51 -12.01 0.92
CA PHE A 343 -11.33 -13.45 0.72
C PHE A 343 -12.63 -14.13 0.24
N PRO A 344 -12.55 -15.17 -0.60
CA PRO A 344 -13.69 -16.00 -0.98
C PRO A 344 -14.44 -16.57 0.24
N PHE A 345 -15.70 -16.97 0.06
CA PHE A 345 -16.56 -17.41 1.17
C PHE A 345 -15.92 -18.52 2.04
N TYR A 346 -15.17 -19.45 1.42
CA TYR A 346 -14.48 -20.56 2.10
C TYR A 346 -13.23 -20.13 2.90
N LEU A 347 -12.71 -18.93 2.67
CA LEU A 347 -11.61 -18.30 3.42
C LEU A 347 -12.09 -17.09 4.26
N SER A 348 -13.39 -16.76 4.24
CA SER A 348 -13.95 -15.61 4.98
C SER A 348 -13.67 -15.63 6.49
N TRP A 349 -13.44 -16.82 7.07
CA TRP A 349 -13.08 -16.99 8.46
C TRP A 349 -11.73 -16.33 8.83
N ILE A 350 -10.82 -16.11 7.87
CA ILE A 350 -9.53 -15.43 8.11
C ILE A 350 -9.75 -14.00 8.64
N GLN A 351 -10.87 -13.37 8.27
CA GLN A 351 -11.23 -12.01 8.69
C GLN A 351 -11.91 -11.95 10.06
N LEU A 352 -11.99 -13.09 10.79
CA LEU A 352 -12.63 -13.17 12.10
C LEU A 352 -11.59 -13.52 13.18
N PRO A 353 -11.60 -12.84 14.33
CA PRO A 353 -10.88 -13.30 15.50
C PRO A 353 -11.39 -14.69 15.90
N LEU A 354 -10.48 -15.60 16.29
CA LEU A 354 -10.83 -16.95 16.72
C LEU A 354 -11.94 -16.98 17.80
N PRO A 355 -11.97 -16.06 18.79
CA PRO A 355 -13.06 -16.00 19.78
C PRO A 355 -14.43 -15.65 19.20
N MET A 356 -14.49 -15.04 18.02
CA MET A 356 -15.73 -14.68 17.33
C MET A 356 -16.21 -15.75 16.34
N MET A 357 -15.40 -16.78 16.08
CA MET A 357 -15.75 -17.87 15.17
C MET A 357 -16.75 -18.84 15.80
N ASP A 358 -17.65 -19.38 14.98
CA ASP A 358 -18.47 -20.56 15.31
C ASP A 358 -17.63 -21.86 15.30
N VAL A 359 -18.23 -22.98 15.72
CA VAL A 359 -17.55 -24.27 15.86
C VAL A 359 -16.93 -24.75 14.54
N VAL A 360 -17.63 -24.55 13.42
CA VAL A 360 -17.16 -24.99 12.09
C VAL A 360 -15.95 -24.17 11.66
N LYS A 361 -16.03 -22.83 11.77
CA LYS A 361 -14.93 -21.93 11.41
C LYS A 361 -13.70 -22.14 12.29
N ARG A 362 -13.89 -22.41 13.59
CA ARG A 362 -12.77 -22.78 14.49
C ARG A 362 -12.09 -24.07 14.06
N LEU A 363 -12.87 -25.09 13.73
CA LEU A 363 -12.31 -26.36 13.24
C LEU A 363 -11.51 -26.13 11.95
N LEU A 364 -12.06 -25.37 10.99
CA LEU A 364 -11.37 -25.00 9.77
C LEU A 364 -10.05 -24.27 10.05
N ALA A 365 -10.06 -23.27 10.94
CA ALA A 365 -8.84 -22.55 11.32
C ALA A 365 -7.76 -23.48 11.89
N TRP A 366 -8.13 -24.39 12.80
CA TRP A 366 -7.19 -25.37 13.37
C TRP A 366 -6.65 -26.35 12.34
N VAL A 367 -7.50 -26.90 11.48
CA VAL A 367 -7.10 -27.80 10.40
C VAL A 367 -6.16 -27.08 9.44
N THR A 368 -6.50 -25.87 8.99
CA THR A 368 -5.66 -25.08 8.10
C THR A 368 -4.28 -24.80 8.71
N VAL A 369 -4.22 -24.39 9.99
CA VAL A 369 -2.96 -24.13 10.69
C VAL A 369 -2.11 -25.39 10.79
N LEU A 370 -2.71 -26.53 11.12
CA LEU A 370 -1.98 -27.81 11.21
C LEU A 370 -1.50 -28.29 9.83
N SER A 371 -2.34 -28.18 8.80
CA SER A 371 -2.00 -28.53 7.43
C SER A 371 -0.87 -27.65 6.90
N LEU A 372 -0.92 -26.34 7.11
CA LEU A 372 0.15 -25.45 6.66
C LEU A 372 1.49 -25.80 7.31
N LYS A 373 1.54 -26.27 8.57
CA LYS A 373 2.80 -26.69 9.20
C LYS A 373 3.53 -27.82 8.46
N ILE A 374 2.80 -28.74 7.82
CA ILE A 374 3.38 -29.91 7.15
C ILE A 374 3.57 -29.71 5.64
N VAL A 375 2.88 -28.75 5.04
CA VAL A 375 3.01 -28.43 3.61
C VAL A 375 4.39 -27.79 3.35
N PRO A 376 5.14 -28.15 2.30
CA PRO A 376 6.41 -27.50 1.96
C PRO A 376 6.25 -26.01 1.64
N LEU A 377 7.26 -25.19 2.00
CA LEU A 377 7.21 -23.73 1.86
C LEU A 377 6.88 -23.26 0.43
N VAL A 378 7.44 -23.91 -0.60
CA VAL A 378 7.15 -23.60 -2.01
C VAL A 378 5.66 -23.77 -2.36
N VAL A 379 5.02 -24.80 -1.79
CA VAL A 379 3.59 -25.06 -2.01
C VAL A 379 2.75 -24.05 -1.22
N ARG A 380 3.16 -23.69 0.00
CA ARG A 380 2.48 -22.61 0.75
C ARG A 380 2.51 -21.30 -0.02
N LYS A 381 3.69 -20.89 -0.50
CA LYS A 381 3.84 -19.67 -1.32
C LYS A 381 2.89 -19.69 -2.51
N TRP A 382 2.83 -20.81 -3.24
CA TRP A 382 1.88 -20.98 -4.33
C TRP A 382 0.43 -20.85 -3.88
N ILE A 383 0.02 -21.50 -2.78
CA ILE A 383 -1.33 -21.38 -2.20
C ILE A 383 -1.69 -19.91 -1.95
N PHE A 384 -0.84 -19.16 -1.24
CA PHE A 384 -1.13 -17.77 -0.86
C PHE A 384 -1.26 -16.81 -2.06
N TRP A 385 -0.59 -17.10 -3.19
CA TRP A 385 -0.62 -16.25 -4.39
C TRP A 385 -1.51 -16.77 -5.54
N SER A 386 -2.01 -18.00 -5.42
CA SER A 386 -2.86 -18.63 -6.43
C SER A 386 -4.29 -18.04 -6.44
N PRO A 387 -5.06 -18.26 -7.53
CA PRO A 387 -6.43 -17.74 -7.65
C PRO A 387 -7.42 -18.14 -6.54
N ILE A 388 -7.11 -19.14 -5.73
CA ILE A 388 -7.96 -19.55 -4.59
C ILE A 388 -7.95 -18.54 -3.43
N THR A 389 -6.98 -17.64 -3.35
CA THR A 389 -6.94 -16.57 -2.34
C THR A 389 -7.40 -15.22 -2.88
N TRP A 390 -7.72 -15.13 -4.17
CA TRP A 390 -8.06 -13.86 -4.80
C TRP A 390 -9.37 -13.31 -4.26
N GLY A 391 -9.34 -12.02 -3.93
CA GLY A 391 -10.43 -11.32 -3.27
C GLY A 391 -11.61 -11.08 -4.20
N PRO A 392 -12.83 -11.46 -3.81
CA PRO A 392 -14.04 -11.09 -4.51
C PRO A 392 -14.47 -9.64 -4.16
N PHE A 393 -13.60 -8.66 -4.40
CA PHE A 393 -13.88 -7.25 -4.14
C PHE A 393 -15.12 -6.73 -4.87
N GLY A 394 -15.99 -6.06 -4.14
CA GLY A 394 -17.06 -5.22 -4.69
C GLY A 394 -16.58 -3.80 -4.95
N LEU A 395 -17.24 -3.10 -5.87
CA LEU A 395 -16.93 -1.71 -6.21
C LEU A 395 -17.76 -0.75 -5.37
N LYS A 396 -17.08 0.01 -4.50
CA LYS A 396 -17.75 0.99 -3.63
C LYS A 396 -18.00 2.32 -4.31
N GLN A 397 -16.99 2.83 -5.01
CA GLN A 397 -17.00 4.18 -5.57
C GLN A 397 -16.14 4.23 -6.84
N VAL A 398 -16.56 5.07 -7.79
CA VAL A 398 -15.75 5.50 -8.92
C VAL A 398 -15.81 7.02 -8.97
N MET A 399 -14.66 7.67 -9.00
CA MET A 399 -14.53 9.12 -9.18
C MET A 399 -13.67 9.38 -10.41
N ALA A 400 -14.03 10.40 -11.19
CA ALA A 400 -13.28 10.77 -12.39
C ALA A 400 -13.22 12.29 -12.53
N GLY A 401 -12.16 12.84 -13.13
CA GLY A 401 -12.02 14.28 -13.35
C GLY A 401 -10.62 14.82 -13.07
N GLU A 402 -10.56 16.00 -12.45
CA GLU A 402 -9.31 16.65 -12.02
C GLU A 402 -8.66 15.86 -10.88
N THR A 403 -7.33 15.67 -10.92
CA THR A 403 -6.61 14.77 -10.01
C THR A 403 -6.87 15.05 -8.52
N VAL A 404 -6.76 16.31 -8.08
CA VAL A 404 -6.91 16.66 -6.66
C VAL A 404 -8.36 16.50 -6.23
N ALA A 405 -9.30 17.01 -7.02
CA ALA A 405 -10.73 16.90 -6.72
C ALA A 405 -11.22 15.44 -6.67
N VAL A 406 -10.73 14.59 -7.57
CA VAL A 406 -10.98 13.14 -7.56
C VAL A 406 -10.43 12.53 -6.27
N HIS A 407 -9.17 12.79 -5.98
CA HIS A 407 -8.48 12.18 -4.85
C HIS A 407 -9.09 12.59 -3.50
N GLU A 408 -9.51 13.84 -3.34
CA GLU A 408 -10.20 14.29 -2.12
C GLU A 408 -11.47 13.47 -1.85
N ARG A 409 -12.28 13.19 -2.89
CA ARG A 409 -13.48 12.34 -2.76
C ARG A 409 -13.15 10.89 -2.45
N THR A 410 -12.07 10.37 -3.03
CA THR A 410 -11.58 9.02 -2.72
C THR A 410 -11.12 8.92 -1.26
N LEU A 411 -10.39 9.92 -0.76
CA LEU A 411 -9.95 9.98 0.64
C LEU A 411 -11.12 10.11 1.62
N GLU A 412 -12.15 10.90 1.28
CA GLU A 412 -13.39 10.97 2.07
C GLU A 412 -14.04 9.59 2.23
N ALA A 413 -14.10 8.82 1.13
CA ALA A 413 -14.61 7.45 1.16
C ALA A 413 -13.69 6.53 1.98
N ASN A 414 -12.39 6.52 1.74
CA ASN A 414 -11.44 5.71 2.52
C ASN A 414 -11.52 6.00 4.02
N TYR A 415 -11.57 7.28 4.40
CA TYR A 415 -11.71 7.68 5.80
C TYR A 415 -13.00 7.11 6.38
N LYS A 416 -14.14 7.29 5.70
CA LYS A 416 -15.43 6.79 6.15
C LYS A 416 -15.49 5.26 6.23
N TYR A 417 -14.88 4.55 5.28
CA TYR A 417 -15.07 3.11 5.13
C TYR A 417 -13.98 2.27 5.82
N LYS A 418 -12.73 2.73 5.85
CA LYS A 418 -11.58 1.92 6.27
C LYS A 418 -10.97 2.34 7.61
N VAL A 419 -11.28 3.54 8.12
CA VAL A 419 -10.75 4.01 9.41
C VAL A 419 -11.63 3.52 10.56
N VAL A 420 -10.98 3.12 11.66
CA VAL A 420 -11.63 2.65 12.88
C VAL A 420 -11.07 3.42 14.07
N ASP A 421 -11.96 3.95 14.90
CA ASP A 421 -11.57 4.67 16.11
C ASP A 421 -10.97 3.73 17.16
N VAL A 422 -9.78 4.07 17.64
CA VAL A 422 -9.10 3.34 18.72
C VAL A 422 -8.81 4.29 19.88
N GLN A 423 -9.16 3.87 21.09
CA GLN A 423 -9.00 4.66 22.31
C GLN A 423 -7.54 4.66 22.79
N GLY A 424 -6.77 5.70 22.47
CA GLY A 424 -5.43 5.92 23.03
C GLY A 424 -4.35 4.96 22.53
N GLN A 425 -3.10 5.30 22.84
CA GLN A 425 -1.92 4.57 22.40
C GLN A 425 -1.62 3.34 23.27
N CYS A 426 -0.71 2.47 22.82
CA CYS A 426 -0.17 1.37 23.58
C CYS A 426 1.34 1.51 23.81
N ASP A 427 1.84 0.91 24.88
CA ASP A 427 3.28 0.76 25.18
C ASP A 427 3.92 -0.36 24.36
N ILE A 428 3.15 -1.42 24.07
CA ILE A 428 3.56 -2.60 23.31
C ILE A 428 2.54 -2.82 22.19
N LEU A 429 3.01 -2.94 20.95
CA LEU A 429 2.17 -3.27 19.79
C LEU A 429 2.58 -4.62 19.20
N ILE A 430 1.63 -5.55 19.11
CA ILE A 430 1.83 -6.86 18.47
C ILE A 430 1.26 -6.78 17.05
N VAL A 431 2.09 -7.05 16.04
CA VAL A 431 1.70 -7.09 14.62
C VAL A 431 2.07 -8.41 13.99
N ALA A 432 1.27 -8.85 13.02
CA ALA A 432 1.49 -10.07 12.25
C ALA A 432 1.38 -9.75 10.77
N PRO A 433 2.48 -9.33 10.12
CA PRO A 433 2.45 -8.97 8.71
C PRO A 433 2.06 -10.16 7.83
N SER A 434 1.24 -9.91 6.81
CA SER A 434 0.85 -10.93 5.83
C SER A 434 1.95 -11.14 4.80
N CYS A 435 2.13 -12.39 4.35
CA CYS A 435 2.95 -12.70 3.18
C CYS A 435 2.30 -12.24 1.86
N ILE A 436 1.02 -11.86 1.86
CA ILE A 436 0.37 -11.23 0.71
C ILE A 436 0.53 -9.72 0.86
N GLY A 437 1.43 -9.13 0.09
CA GLY A 437 1.62 -7.69 0.07
C GLY A 437 2.28 -7.20 -1.23
N PRO A 438 2.50 -5.88 -1.35
CA PRO A 438 2.85 -5.27 -2.64
C PRO A 438 4.21 -5.72 -3.17
N TYR A 439 5.10 -6.17 -2.30
CA TYR A 439 6.49 -6.52 -2.63
C TYR A 439 6.81 -8.00 -2.47
N THR A 440 5.80 -8.82 -2.15
CA THR A 440 5.97 -10.26 -1.92
C THR A 440 5.31 -11.13 -3.00
N LYS A 441 4.85 -10.53 -4.10
CA LYS A 441 4.20 -11.27 -5.19
C LYS A 441 5.15 -12.30 -5.80
N ASP A 442 4.77 -13.58 -5.64
CA ASP A 442 5.52 -14.78 -6.05
C ASP A 442 6.87 -14.99 -5.33
N THR A 443 7.15 -14.21 -4.28
CA THR A 443 8.41 -14.25 -3.52
C THR A 443 8.22 -14.58 -2.05
N TYR A 444 9.33 -14.86 -1.36
CA TYR A 444 9.34 -15.07 0.09
C TYR A 444 9.37 -13.75 0.85
N MET A 445 8.73 -13.72 2.02
CA MET A 445 8.81 -12.60 2.94
C MET A 445 10.18 -12.55 3.65
N ASN A 446 11.15 -11.93 2.98
CA ASN A 446 12.54 -11.80 3.45
C ASN A 446 12.69 -10.80 4.61
N PRO A 447 13.85 -10.75 5.30
CA PRO A 447 14.02 -9.92 6.49
C PRO A 447 13.90 -8.41 6.24
N LEU A 448 14.36 -7.94 5.06
CA LEU A 448 14.19 -6.55 4.66
C LEU A 448 12.70 -6.19 4.58
N LEU A 449 11.88 -7.05 3.95
CA LEU A 449 10.44 -6.83 3.85
C LEU A 449 9.70 -6.98 5.18
N VAL A 450 10.18 -7.83 6.10
CA VAL A 450 9.65 -7.88 7.48
C VAL A 450 9.79 -6.51 8.14
N ASN A 451 10.96 -5.88 8.03
CA ASN A 451 11.21 -4.53 8.53
C ASN A 451 10.31 -3.49 7.84
N THR A 452 10.24 -3.51 6.51
CA THR A 452 9.37 -2.62 5.72
C THR A 452 7.92 -2.73 6.15
N TYR A 453 7.39 -3.93 6.33
CA TYR A 453 6.00 -4.11 6.67
C TYR A 453 5.75 -3.68 8.11
N ALA A 454 6.55 -4.15 9.07
CA ALA A 454 6.33 -3.84 10.48
C ALA A 454 6.50 -2.34 10.80
N LEU A 455 7.64 -1.76 10.45
CA LEU A 455 8.02 -0.41 10.84
C LEU A 455 7.63 0.64 9.79
N GLY A 456 7.51 0.24 8.53
CA GLY A 456 7.01 1.11 7.46
C GLY A 456 5.50 1.11 7.42
N TYR A 457 4.87 -0.01 7.07
CA TYR A 457 3.40 -0.03 6.90
C TYR A 457 2.65 -0.03 8.24
N TYR A 458 2.77 -1.08 9.05
CA TYR A 458 1.93 -1.28 10.24
C TYR A 458 2.10 -0.19 11.31
N TYR A 459 3.33 0.28 11.55
CA TYR A 459 3.54 1.44 12.43
C TYR A 459 2.80 2.69 11.93
N ASN A 460 2.82 2.93 10.61
CA ASN A 460 2.23 4.11 9.99
C ASN A 460 0.73 3.99 9.70
N MET A 461 0.06 2.86 9.98
CA MET A 461 -1.38 2.66 9.74
C MET A 461 -2.25 3.48 10.71
N TYR A 462 -2.18 4.80 10.60
CA TYR A 462 -2.97 5.75 11.36
C TYR A 462 -3.19 7.05 10.56
N VAL A 463 -4.24 7.77 10.93
CA VAL A 463 -4.58 9.11 10.42
C VAL A 463 -4.68 10.09 11.58
N ASP A 464 -4.70 11.39 11.29
CA ASP A 464 -4.78 12.48 12.28
C ASP A 464 -3.61 12.55 13.26
N GLY A 465 -2.44 12.04 12.84
CA GLY A 465 -1.16 12.31 13.47
C GLY A 465 -0.83 11.55 14.76
N THR A 466 -1.67 10.62 15.23
CA THR A 466 -1.40 9.82 16.43
C THR A 466 -1.22 8.33 16.12
N PRO A 467 -0.01 7.76 16.21
CA PRO A 467 0.23 6.32 16.00
C PRO A 467 -0.37 5.47 17.12
N LEU A 468 -0.68 4.20 16.81
CA LEU A 468 -1.13 3.24 17.82
C LEU A 468 -0.06 2.97 18.88
N LEU A 469 1.20 2.80 18.45
CA LEU A 469 2.34 2.62 19.33
C LEU A 469 2.90 3.99 19.72
N ARG A 470 2.99 4.27 21.02
CA ARG A 470 3.55 5.55 21.49
C ARG A 470 5.04 5.68 21.14
N PRO A 471 5.58 6.91 21.06
CA PRO A 471 7.03 7.12 20.98
C PRO A 471 7.78 6.40 22.11
N GLY A 472 8.87 5.71 21.78
CA GLY A 472 9.65 4.88 22.68
C GLY A 472 8.98 3.56 23.08
N GLY A 473 7.83 3.21 22.49
CA GLY A 473 7.16 1.93 22.69
C GLY A 473 7.92 0.75 22.07
N VAL A 474 7.44 -0.46 22.34
CA VAL A 474 8.02 -1.72 21.87
C VAL A 474 7.10 -2.38 20.84
N MET A 475 7.66 -2.88 19.74
CA MET A 475 6.90 -3.66 18.76
C MET A 475 7.29 -5.14 18.84
N ILE A 476 6.29 -6.02 18.82
CA ILE A 476 6.45 -7.47 18.66
C ILE A 476 5.91 -7.84 17.28
N VAL A 477 6.78 -8.35 16.42
CA VAL A 477 6.45 -8.78 15.05
C VAL A 477 6.37 -10.30 15.03
N VAL A 478 5.19 -10.83 14.76
CA VAL A 478 4.95 -12.26 14.63
C VAL A 478 5.38 -12.71 13.24
N SER A 479 6.58 -13.30 13.14
CA SER A 479 7.19 -13.70 11.87
C SER A 479 8.28 -14.76 12.10
N GLU A 480 8.39 -15.71 11.16
CA GLU A 480 9.55 -16.63 11.09
C GLU A 480 10.84 -15.90 10.72
N MET A 481 10.70 -14.75 10.06
CA MET A 481 11.80 -13.92 9.61
C MET A 481 12.87 -14.74 8.85
N HIS A 482 12.48 -15.62 7.94
CA HIS A 482 13.43 -16.49 7.23
C HIS A 482 14.48 -15.68 6.46
N TYR A 483 15.73 -16.16 6.45
CA TYR A 483 16.79 -15.64 5.58
C TYR A 483 16.64 -16.19 4.15
N GLU A 484 15.48 -15.99 3.54
CA GLU A 484 15.14 -16.52 2.22
C GLU A 484 15.01 -15.39 1.20
N TRP A 485 15.74 -15.49 0.10
CA TRP A 485 15.77 -14.49 -0.97
C TRP A 485 15.42 -15.17 -2.30
N SER A 486 14.30 -14.77 -2.91
CA SER A 486 13.86 -15.32 -4.19
C SER A 486 14.74 -14.78 -5.32
N SER A 487 15.74 -15.54 -5.75
CA SER A 487 16.59 -15.16 -6.88
C SER A 487 15.89 -15.44 -8.22
N PRO A 488 15.99 -14.55 -9.23
CA PRO A 488 16.72 -13.28 -9.22
C PRO A 488 15.97 -12.09 -8.61
N GLN A 489 14.67 -12.24 -8.33
CA GLN A 489 13.77 -11.14 -7.96
C GLN A 489 14.19 -10.33 -6.72
N HIS A 490 14.93 -10.92 -5.79
CA HIS A 490 15.45 -10.29 -4.57
C HIS A 490 16.98 -10.17 -4.54
N ASP A 491 17.69 -10.37 -5.66
CA ASP A 491 19.15 -10.31 -5.66
C ASP A 491 19.66 -8.91 -5.25
N ASN A 492 19.01 -7.85 -5.76
CA ASN A 492 19.30 -6.47 -5.35
C ASN A 492 19.00 -6.22 -3.87
N TYR A 493 17.94 -6.82 -3.30
CA TYR A 493 17.60 -6.65 -1.90
C TYR A 493 18.58 -7.38 -0.98
N ARG A 494 18.98 -8.60 -1.38
CA ARG A 494 19.98 -9.38 -0.67
C ARG A 494 21.32 -8.66 -0.67
N GLN A 495 21.73 -8.16 -1.83
CA GLN A 495 22.98 -7.41 -1.97
C GLN A 495 22.97 -6.15 -1.10
N LEU A 496 21.89 -5.37 -1.12
CA LEU A 496 21.72 -4.23 -0.21
C LEU A 496 21.80 -4.66 1.26
N PHE A 497 21.13 -5.76 1.61
CA PHE A 497 21.11 -6.24 2.99
C PHE A 497 22.50 -6.64 3.48
N GLU A 498 23.23 -7.44 2.70
CA GLU A 498 24.55 -7.97 3.05
C GLU A 498 25.65 -6.91 2.97
N GLU A 499 25.59 -5.98 2.01
CA GLU A 499 26.65 -4.97 1.81
C GLU A 499 26.45 -3.68 2.64
N VAL A 500 25.20 -3.31 2.94
CA VAL A 500 24.90 -1.99 3.56
C VAL A 500 24.17 -2.15 4.89
N ILE A 501 23.01 -2.81 4.90
CA ILE A 501 22.14 -2.80 6.09
C ILE A 501 22.77 -3.55 7.25
N ALA A 502 23.25 -4.78 7.01
CA ALA A 502 23.76 -5.62 8.07
C ALA A 502 25.11 -5.15 8.66
N PRO A 503 26.08 -4.65 7.87
CA PRO A 503 27.35 -4.15 8.43
C PRO A 503 27.21 -2.80 9.14
N HIS A 504 26.36 -1.90 8.65
CA HIS A 504 26.29 -0.52 9.13
C HIS A 504 25.12 -0.27 10.10
N GLY A 505 24.06 -1.07 10.04
CA GLY A 505 22.93 -1.01 10.98
C GLY A 505 22.23 0.34 11.00
N GLY A 506 21.45 0.67 9.97
CA GLY A 506 20.61 1.87 9.99
C GLY A 506 20.47 2.56 8.63
N LEU A 507 20.15 3.85 8.69
CA LEU A 507 19.88 4.74 7.54
C LEU A 507 20.92 5.87 7.42
N ASP A 508 22.04 5.76 8.13
CA ASP A 508 23.10 6.76 8.05
C ASP A 508 23.89 6.55 6.74
N GLU A 509 24.20 7.64 6.04
CA GLU A 509 24.90 7.63 4.73
C GLU A 509 24.19 6.78 3.65
N PHE A 510 22.90 6.48 3.84
CA PHE A 510 22.16 5.52 3.03
C PHE A 510 22.07 5.95 1.55
N GLU A 511 21.96 7.25 1.29
CA GLU A 511 21.96 7.83 -0.06
C GLU A 511 23.32 7.70 -0.77
N GLU A 512 24.45 7.59 -0.06
CA GLU A 512 25.78 7.47 -0.68
C GLU A 512 25.95 6.12 -1.40
N TYR A 513 25.37 5.06 -0.84
CA TYR A 513 25.35 3.74 -1.46
C TYR A 513 24.32 3.62 -2.59
N GLN A 514 23.30 4.49 -2.60
CA GLN A 514 22.16 4.39 -3.50
C GLN A 514 22.55 4.50 -4.98
N GLU A 515 23.45 5.42 -5.31
CA GLU A 515 23.84 5.69 -6.71
C GLU A 515 24.51 4.47 -7.37
N LYS A 516 25.30 3.71 -6.60
CA LYS A 516 25.92 2.43 -7.05
C LYS A 516 24.86 1.44 -7.53
N PHE A 517 23.75 1.33 -6.80
CA PHE A 517 22.67 0.39 -7.15
C PHE A 517 21.78 0.95 -8.26
N ALA A 518 21.56 2.26 -8.28
CA ALA A 518 20.75 2.91 -9.31
C ALA A 518 21.40 2.85 -10.71
N THR A 519 22.73 2.86 -10.77
CA THR A 519 23.52 2.84 -12.02
C THR A 519 24.11 1.45 -12.34
N SER A 520 23.79 0.42 -11.55
CA SER A 520 24.27 -0.94 -11.81
C SER A 520 23.59 -1.54 -13.04
N GLU A 521 24.34 -1.65 -14.14
CA GLU A 521 23.85 -2.29 -15.37
C GLU A 521 23.40 -3.72 -15.14
N GLN A 522 24.15 -4.50 -14.34
CA GLN A 522 23.76 -5.88 -14.04
C GLN A 522 22.38 -5.97 -13.35
N LEU A 523 22.13 -5.12 -12.35
CA LEU A 523 20.84 -5.13 -11.63
C LEU A 523 19.71 -4.56 -12.50
N ASN A 524 20.00 -3.50 -13.26
CA ASN A 524 19.03 -2.88 -14.15
C ASN A 524 18.70 -3.75 -15.37
N ASP A 525 19.62 -4.60 -15.84
CA ASP A 525 19.35 -5.60 -16.88
C ASP A 525 18.32 -6.64 -16.44
N ASN A 526 18.41 -7.12 -15.18
CA ASN A 526 17.38 -7.99 -14.61
C ASN A 526 16.01 -7.29 -14.56
N TYR A 527 15.99 -5.99 -14.23
CA TYR A 527 14.79 -5.18 -14.25
C TYR A 527 14.21 -4.99 -15.66
N ARG A 528 15.04 -4.66 -16.65
CA ARG A 528 14.65 -4.54 -18.07
C ARG A 528 14.06 -5.84 -18.63
N GLN A 529 14.54 -6.98 -18.13
CA GLN A 529 14.03 -8.32 -18.47
C GLN A 529 12.78 -8.72 -17.66
N GLY A 530 12.35 -7.91 -16.69
CA GLY A 530 11.21 -8.18 -15.82
C GLY A 530 11.45 -9.26 -14.76
N LEU A 531 12.71 -9.59 -14.49
CA LEU A 531 13.11 -10.62 -13.54
C LEU A 531 13.15 -10.12 -12.10
N SER A 532 13.49 -8.85 -11.89
CA SER A 532 13.57 -8.20 -10.58
C SER A 532 13.04 -6.77 -10.62
N PRO A 533 12.76 -6.15 -9.46
CA PRO A 533 12.65 -4.69 -9.34
C PRO A 533 13.97 -4.02 -9.76
N ALA A 534 13.93 -2.71 -10.01
CA ALA A 534 15.12 -1.93 -10.31
C ALA A 534 16.16 -2.04 -9.18
N GLY A 535 17.46 -1.94 -9.50
CA GLY A 535 18.53 -2.16 -8.53
C GLY A 535 18.37 -1.33 -7.25
N VAL A 536 18.00 -0.06 -7.41
CA VAL A 536 17.78 0.89 -6.30
C VAL A 536 16.51 0.65 -5.47
N HIS A 537 15.55 -0.15 -5.96
CA HIS A 537 14.25 -0.32 -5.30
C HIS A 537 14.36 -0.83 -3.85
N GLY A 538 15.37 -1.66 -3.54
CA GLY A 538 15.62 -2.15 -2.19
C GLY A 538 15.84 -1.04 -1.17
N PHE A 539 16.47 0.08 -1.56
CA PHE A 539 16.68 1.24 -0.69
C PHE A 539 15.35 1.85 -0.28
N TYR A 540 14.40 1.92 -1.21
CA TYR A 540 13.08 2.49 -0.92
C TYR A 540 12.34 1.59 0.04
N MET A 541 12.36 0.27 -0.20
CA MET A 541 11.78 -0.72 0.71
C MET A 541 12.27 -0.54 2.14
N TYR A 542 13.57 -0.33 2.33
CA TYR A 542 14.13 -0.14 3.67
C TYR A 542 13.80 1.24 4.28
N THR A 543 13.89 2.32 3.50
CA THR A 543 13.59 3.69 3.96
C THR A 543 12.13 3.90 4.33
N TRP A 544 11.17 3.12 3.79
CA TRP A 544 9.77 3.16 4.25
C TRP A 544 9.64 3.01 5.77
N ALA A 545 10.57 2.29 6.40
CA ALA A 545 10.62 2.10 7.84
C ALA A 545 11.21 3.28 8.63
N ALA A 546 11.77 4.30 7.98
CA ALA A 546 12.57 5.36 8.62
C ALA A 546 11.84 6.03 9.79
N HIS A 547 10.58 6.44 9.60
CA HIS A 547 9.81 7.04 10.68
C HIS A 547 9.57 6.06 11.85
N GLY A 548 9.26 4.79 11.56
CA GLY A 548 9.08 3.78 12.60
C GLY A 548 10.37 3.50 13.38
N MET A 549 11.51 3.47 12.70
CA MET A 549 12.83 3.27 13.32
C MET A 549 13.19 4.39 14.30
N ASP A 550 12.88 5.64 13.96
CA ASP A 550 13.14 6.79 14.85
C ASP A 550 12.25 6.78 16.11
N MET A 551 11.06 6.17 16.02
CA MET A 551 10.03 6.28 17.05
C MET A 551 9.94 5.06 17.98
N ILE A 552 10.41 3.89 17.54
CA ILE A 552 10.28 2.62 18.28
C ILE A 552 11.57 2.34 19.03
N SER A 553 11.46 2.02 20.33
CA SER A 553 12.66 1.75 21.15
C SER A 553 13.23 0.36 20.92
N LYS A 554 12.37 -0.64 20.72
CA LYS A 554 12.76 -2.04 20.51
C LYS A 554 11.77 -2.77 19.61
N VAL A 555 12.31 -3.66 18.77
CA VAL A 555 11.52 -4.56 17.92
C VAL A 555 11.92 -5.99 18.24
N TYR A 556 10.93 -6.84 18.49
CA TYR A 556 11.11 -8.26 18.77
C TYR A 556 10.44 -9.12 17.72
N ALA A 557 11.20 -10.01 17.09
CA ALA A 557 10.67 -11.01 16.18
C ALA A 557 10.21 -12.26 16.95
N ALA A 558 8.90 -12.45 17.10
CA ALA A 558 8.34 -13.62 17.75
C ALA A 558 8.26 -14.78 16.78
N GLY A 559 9.15 -15.76 16.96
CA GLY A 559 9.19 -16.99 16.17
C GLY A 559 10.37 -17.10 15.18
N ALA A 560 11.27 -16.11 15.17
CA ALA A 560 12.47 -16.13 14.36
C ALA A 560 13.37 -17.34 14.69
N ASP A 561 13.81 -18.05 13.66
CA ASP A 561 14.70 -19.21 13.79
C ASP A 561 16.16 -18.77 13.77
N ARG A 562 16.79 -18.64 14.94
CA ARG A 562 18.21 -18.23 15.04
C ARG A 562 19.18 -19.18 14.34
N PHE A 563 18.82 -20.45 14.15
CA PHE A 563 19.72 -21.45 13.58
C PHE A 563 19.89 -21.26 12.05
N THR A 564 18.80 -20.99 11.34
CA THR A 564 18.84 -20.68 9.90
C THR A 564 19.57 -19.36 9.66
N TRP A 565 19.31 -18.35 10.49
CA TRP A 565 20.03 -17.08 10.44
C TRP A 565 21.54 -17.23 10.56
N ALA A 566 22.03 -17.95 11.57
CA ALA A 566 23.47 -18.13 11.78
C ALA A 566 24.15 -18.93 10.66
N LYS A 567 23.44 -19.90 10.06
CA LYS A 567 23.96 -20.75 8.99
C LYS A 567 23.99 -20.03 7.64
N ASP A 568 22.92 -19.32 7.30
CA ASP A 568 22.66 -18.87 5.92
C ASP A 568 23.08 -17.42 5.68
N SER A 569 23.11 -16.58 6.72
CA SER A 569 23.54 -15.17 6.58
C SER A 569 25.06 -14.99 6.52
N LYS A 570 25.85 -16.02 6.88
CA LYS A 570 27.31 -15.92 7.18
C LYS A 570 27.66 -14.82 8.22
N MET A 571 26.67 -14.19 8.83
CA MET A 571 26.79 -13.10 9.79
C MET A 571 26.44 -13.65 11.16
N GLY A 572 27.47 -14.04 11.91
CA GLY A 572 27.32 -14.57 13.26
C GLY A 572 26.96 -13.47 14.25
N GLY A 573 25.68 -13.08 14.34
CA GLY A 573 25.15 -12.28 15.45
C GLY A 573 24.40 -11.01 15.06
N ILE A 574 23.28 -11.16 14.34
CA ILE A 574 22.27 -10.10 14.15
C ILE A 574 21.06 -10.42 15.03
#